data_AF-C4NAP3-F1
#
_entry.id   AF-C4NAP3-F1
#
_cell.length_a   1.000
_cell.length_b   1.000
_cell.length_c   1.000
_cell.angle_alpha   90.00
_cell.angle_beta   90.00
_cell.angle_gamma   90.00
#
_symmetry.space_group_name_H-M   'P 1'
#
loop_
_entity.id
_entity.type
_entity.pdbx_description
1 polymer ?
#
loop_
_entity_poly.entity_id
_entity_poly.type
_entity_poly.pdbx_seq_one_letter_code
_entity_poly.pdbx_strand_id
1 'polypeptide(L)'
;MKFMAICLLANIGYILGTTIGQLNDEATIRLKGLVEKYKLQALSNPEFSQWIGKLEKTSKSRRLEDKMKVKAEFKNYDERRLQLENKIRERITAIDDLISDIMAKVPIKDKGCLKYYQRQKRSLKLAHNFSNLTKQTNLIRNSKQCETTKVQSSELSESSENPDEYSYY
;
A
#
# COMPACT_ATOMS: atom_id res chain seq x y z
N MET A 1 -31.55 23.01 -21.41
CA MET A 1 -30.13 23.01 -21.81
C MET A 1 -29.35 24.30 -21.48
N LYS A 2 -29.98 25.43 -21.08
CA LYS A 2 -29.26 26.67 -20.76
C LYS A 2 -28.43 26.63 -19.45
N PHE A 3 -28.86 25.86 -18.45
CA PHE A 3 -28.14 25.77 -17.16
C PHE A 3 -26.74 25.12 -17.27
N MET A 4 -26.56 24.10 -18.12
CA MET A 4 -25.25 23.47 -18.33
C MET A 4 -24.22 24.44 -18.94
N ALA A 5 -24.65 25.29 -19.87
CA ALA A 5 -23.77 26.28 -20.50
C ALA A 5 -23.29 27.35 -19.49
N ILE A 6 -24.17 27.79 -18.58
CA ILE A 6 -23.81 28.78 -17.55
C ILE A 6 -22.79 28.18 -16.56
N CYS A 7 -22.95 26.92 -16.15
CA CYS A 7 -21.98 26.25 -15.28
C CYS A 7 -20.61 26.06 -15.95
N LEU A 8 -20.57 25.77 -17.26
CA LEU A 8 -19.31 25.67 -18.00
C LEU A 8 -18.60 27.02 -18.11
N LEU A 9 -19.33 28.11 -18.39
CA LEU A 9 -18.77 29.45 -18.50
C LEU A 9 -18.23 29.99 -17.17
N ALA A 10 -18.91 29.72 -16.05
CA ALA A 10 -18.43 30.13 -14.73
C ALA A 10 -17.10 29.46 -14.37
N ASN A 11 -16.94 28.17 -14.68
CA ASN A 11 -15.69 27.46 -14.45
C ASN A 11 -14.55 27.95 -15.36
N ILE A 12 -14.84 28.25 -16.62
CA ILE A 12 -13.83 28.81 -17.55
C ILE A 12 -13.43 30.23 -17.09
N GLY A 13 -14.39 31.06 -16.67
CA GLY A 13 -14.12 32.41 -16.17
C GLY A 13 -13.24 32.41 -14.92
N TYR A 14 -13.44 31.46 -14.01
CA TYR A 14 -12.57 31.28 -12.84
C TYR A 14 -11.14 30.88 -13.24
N ILE A 15 -10.99 29.94 -14.18
CA ILE A 15 -9.67 29.51 -14.68
C ILE A 15 -8.96 30.64 -15.43
N LEU A 16 -9.68 31.42 -16.24
CA LEU A 16 -9.13 32.57 -16.96
C LEU A 16 -8.72 33.72 -16.03
N GLY A 17 -9.34 33.84 -14.85
CA GLY A 17 -9.00 34.84 -13.84
C GLY A 17 -7.81 34.47 -12.94
N THR A 18 -7.45 33.18 -12.86
CA THR A 18 -6.34 32.75 -12.00
C THR A 18 -4.98 33.04 -12.62
N THR A 19 -4.15 33.79 -11.92
CA THR A 19 -2.76 34.02 -12.34
C THR A 19 -1.90 32.76 -12.14
N ILE A 20 -0.82 32.63 -12.90
CA ILE A 20 0.18 31.55 -12.70
C ILE A 20 0.71 31.56 -11.26
N GLY A 21 0.85 32.75 -10.65
CA GLY A 21 1.23 32.90 -9.25
C GLY A 21 0.24 32.23 -8.30
N GLN A 22 -1.05 32.51 -8.46
CA GLN A 22 -2.11 31.88 -7.66
C GLN A 22 -2.16 30.35 -7.82
N LEU A 23 -2.01 29.83 -9.03
CA LEU A 23 -1.94 28.38 -9.28
C LEU A 23 -0.73 27.75 -8.57
N ASN A 24 0.40 28.46 -8.54
CA ASN A 24 1.60 28.02 -7.84
C ASN A 24 1.42 28.03 -6.31
N ASP A 25 0.74 29.02 -5.77
CA ASP A 25 0.41 29.10 -4.34
C ASP A 25 -0.56 27.98 -3.96
N GLU A 26 -1.60 27.74 -4.75
CA GLU A 26 -2.53 26.63 -4.55
C GLU A 26 -1.81 25.28 -4.61
N ALA A 27 -0.90 25.09 -5.57
CA ALA A 27 -0.08 23.89 -5.66
C ALA A 27 0.78 23.70 -4.40
N THR A 28 1.36 24.79 -3.87
CA THR A 28 2.14 24.78 -2.62
C THR A 28 1.29 24.34 -1.44
N ILE A 29 0.11 24.93 -1.27
CA ILE A 29 -0.83 24.60 -0.19
C ILE A 29 -1.21 23.12 -0.25
N ARG A 30 -1.52 22.62 -1.45
CA ARG A 30 -1.88 21.21 -1.65
C ARG A 30 -0.75 20.24 -1.31
N LEU A 31 0.49 20.55 -1.73
CA LEU A 31 1.65 19.72 -1.39
C LEU A 31 1.90 19.71 0.12
N LYS A 32 1.86 20.87 0.78
CA LYS A 32 1.98 20.96 2.24
C LYS A 32 0.87 20.18 2.96
N GLY A 33 -0.36 20.27 2.46
CA GLY A 33 -1.49 19.49 3.00
C GLY A 33 -1.26 17.98 2.91
N LEU A 34 -0.67 17.48 1.81
CA LEU A 34 -0.30 16.07 1.68
C LEU A 34 0.80 15.67 2.66
N VAL A 35 1.83 16.52 2.85
CA VAL A 35 2.89 16.29 3.83
C VAL A 35 2.29 16.17 5.24
N GLU A 36 1.49 17.14 5.65
CA GLU A 36 0.87 17.14 6.98
C GLU A 36 -0.06 15.94 7.20
N LYS A 37 -0.84 15.57 6.18
CA LYS A 37 -1.74 14.41 6.24
C LYS A 37 -0.99 13.11 6.51
N TYR A 38 0.14 12.91 5.82
CA TYR A 38 0.80 11.60 5.76
C TYR A 38 2.08 11.49 6.60
N LYS A 39 2.61 12.58 7.17
CA LYS A 39 3.89 12.59 7.89
C LYS A 39 4.00 11.51 8.97
N LEU A 40 2.94 11.28 9.75
CA LEU A 40 2.94 10.28 10.82
C LEU A 40 2.81 8.85 10.28
N GLN A 41 1.98 8.67 9.26
CA GLN A 41 1.77 7.36 8.63
C GLN A 41 3.01 6.87 7.89
N ALA A 42 3.84 7.78 7.40
CA ALA A 42 5.04 7.44 6.64
C ALA A 42 6.20 6.93 7.52
N LEU A 43 6.18 7.17 8.84
CA LEU A 43 7.32 6.90 9.74
C LEU A 43 7.80 5.45 9.72
N SER A 44 6.89 4.48 9.60
CA SER A 44 7.23 3.05 9.59
C SER A 44 7.50 2.50 8.19
N ASN A 45 7.48 3.34 7.15
CA ASN A 45 7.63 2.92 5.77
C ASN A 45 8.69 3.79 5.05
N PRO A 46 9.90 3.27 4.81
CA PRO A 46 10.99 4.04 4.21
C PRO A 46 10.65 4.63 2.83
N GLU A 47 10.00 3.87 1.96
CA GLU A 47 9.57 4.36 0.63
C GLU A 47 8.54 5.49 0.78
N PHE A 48 7.57 5.32 1.67
CA PHE A 48 6.55 6.34 1.89
C PHE A 48 7.16 7.62 2.48
N SER A 49 8.09 7.48 3.42
CA SER A 49 8.87 8.58 3.99
C SER A 49 9.65 9.36 2.92
N GLN A 50 10.27 8.67 1.96
CA GLN A 50 10.94 9.31 0.83
C GLN A 50 9.96 10.13 -0.02
N TRP A 51 8.75 9.63 -0.27
CA TRP A 51 7.71 10.39 -0.96
C TRP A 51 7.29 11.64 -0.20
N ILE A 52 7.12 11.56 1.12
CA ILE A 52 6.78 12.72 1.95
C ILE A 52 7.90 13.76 1.90
N GLY A 53 9.16 13.34 2.02
CA GLY A 53 10.31 14.22 1.87
C GLY A 53 10.39 14.88 0.48
N LYS A 54 10.06 14.13 -0.58
CA LYS A 54 9.99 14.67 -1.96
C LYS A 54 8.90 15.73 -2.09
N LEU A 55 7.70 15.48 -1.56
CA LEU A 55 6.60 16.45 -1.54
C LEU A 55 6.99 17.72 -0.77
N GLU A 56 7.61 17.58 0.40
CA GLU A 56 8.04 18.70 1.23
C GLU A 56 9.08 19.55 0.50
N LYS A 57 10.12 18.91 -0.06
CA LYS A 57 11.14 19.59 -0.86
C LYS A 57 10.53 20.32 -2.05
N THR A 58 9.66 19.66 -2.82
CA THR A 58 9.05 20.26 -4.01
C THR A 58 8.06 21.38 -3.68
N SER A 59 7.42 21.36 -2.50
CA SER A 59 6.56 22.45 -2.04
C SER A 59 7.31 23.80 -1.95
N LYS A 60 8.63 23.75 -1.72
CA LYS A 60 9.52 24.92 -1.66
C LYS A 60 10.02 25.38 -3.04
N SER A 61 9.75 24.63 -4.11
CA SER A 61 10.12 25.01 -5.48
C SER A 61 9.33 26.24 -5.94
N ARG A 62 9.95 27.09 -6.76
CA ARG A 62 9.25 28.20 -7.42
C ARG A 62 8.51 27.76 -8.69
N ARG A 63 8.88 26.61 -9.27
CA ARG A 63 8.32 26.12 -10.53
C ARG A 63 7.01 25.37 -10.28
N LEU A 64 5.93 25.89 -10.85
CA LEU A 64 4.61 25.25 -10.83
C LEU A 64 4.63 23.84 -11.45
N GLU A 65 5.35 23.69 -12.56
CA GLU A 65 5.51 22.43 -13.29
C GLU A 65 6.03 21.31 -12.38
N ASP A 66 7.09 21.56 -11.60
CA ASP A 66 7.66 20.58 -10.67
C ASP A 66 6.64 20.14 -9.63
N LYS A 67 5.85 21.08 -9.09
CA LYS A 67 4.81 20.79 -8.10
C LYS A 67 3.71 19.92 -8.67
N MET A 68 3.26 20.24 -9.88
CA MET A 68 2.22 19.46 -10.55
C MET A 68 2.71 18.05 -10.89
N LYS A 69 3.94 17.92 -11.40
CA LYS A 69 4.57 16.63 -11.71
C LYS A 69 4.69 15.75 -10.48
N VAL A 70 5.29 16.24 -9.40
CA VAL A 70 5.48 15.44 -8.17
C VAL A 70 4.15 15.09 -7.52
N LYS A 71 3.16 15.99 -7.55
CA LYS A 71 1.80 15.69 -7.08
C LYS A 71 1.18 14.53 -7.86
N ALA A 72 1.29 14.54 -9.20
CA ALA A 72 0.75 13.48 -10.05
C ALA A 72 1.45 12.14 -9.80
N GLU A 73 2.78 12.14 -9.74
CA GLU A 73 3.57 10.94 -9.42
C GLU A 73 3.21 10.37 -8.04
N PHE A 74 3.10 11.23 -7.02
CA PHE A 74 2.70 10.81 -5.67
C PHE A 74 1.30 10.23 -5.65
N LYS A 75 0.35 10.81 -6.39
CA LYS A 75 -1.01 10.27 -6.48
C LYS A 75 -1.00 8.84 -7.02
N ASN A 76 -0.28 8.58 -8.10
CA ASN A 76 -0.16 7.23 -8.66
C ASN A 76 0.48 6.24 -7.67
N TYR A 77 1.51 6.69 -6.96
CA TYR A 77 2.15 5.91 -5.89
C TYR A 77 1.15 5.58 -4.76
N ASP A 78 0.43 6.57 -4.25
CA ASP A 78 -0.48 6.44 -3.11
C ASP A 78 -1.69 5.56 -3.47
N GLU A 79 -2.22 5.70 -4.67
CA GLU A 79 -3.29 4.82 -5.18
C GLU A 79 -2.82 3.36 -5.21
N ARG A 80 -1.61 3.09 -5.72
CA ARG A 80 -1.06 1.73 -5.71
C ARG A 80 -0.81 1.22 -4.28
N ARG A 81 -0.32 2.07 -3.39
CA ARG A 81 -0.10 1.74 -1.97
C ARG A 81 -1.40 1.32 -1.31
N LEU A 82 -2.44 2.13 -1.43
CA LEU A 82 -3.77 1.86 -0.86
C LEU A 82 -4.40 0.58 -1.43
N GLN A 83 -4.27 0.35 -2.74
CA GLN A 83 -4.74 -0.90 -3.36
C GLN A 83 -4.05 -2.13 -2.78
N LEU A 84 -2.73 -2.09 -2.61
CA LEU A 84 -1.97 -3.20 -2.03
C LEU A 84 -2.33 -3.42 -0.56
N GLU A 85 -2.48 -2.35 0.22
CA GLU A 85 -2.89 -2.43 1.63
C GLU A 85 -4.30 -3.02 1.80
N ASN A 86 -5.23 -2.68 0.91
CA ASN A 86 -6.57 -3.28 0.90
C ASN A 86 -6.49 -4.79 0.59
N LYS A 87 -5.72 -5.19 -0.42
CA LYS A 87 -5.51 -6.61 -0.74
C LYS A 87 -4.85 -7.39 0.40
N ILE A 88 -3.90 -6.77 1.10
CA ILE A 88 -3.28 -7.36 2.30
C ILE A 88 -4.33 -7.58 3.39
N ARG A 89 -5.20 -6.59 3.63
CA ARG A 89 -6.29 -6.69 4.62
C ARG A 89 -7.26 -7.81 4.27
N GLU A 90 -7.74 -7.85 3.03
CA GLU A 90 -8.64 -8.90 2.51
C GLU A 90 -8.00 -10.29 2.67
N ARG A 91 -6.71 -10.43 2.34
CA ARG A 91 -6.00 -11.69 2.49
C ARG A 91 -5.86 -12.11 3.96
N ILE A 92 -5.61 -11.17 4.87
CA ILE A 92 -5.58 -11.44 6.31
C ILE A 92 -6.93 -11.95 6.80
N THR A 93 -8.04 -11.34 6.37
CA THR A 93 -9.39 -11.81 6.71
C THR A 93 -9.63 -13.23 6.20
N ALA A 94 -9.31 -13.52 4.94
CA ALA A 94 -9.44 -14.87 4.39
C ALA A 94 -8.58 -15.91 5.14
N ILE A 95 -7.41 -15.51 5.65
CA ILE A 95 -6.57 -16.38 6.48
C ILE A 95 -7.23 -16.64 7.85
N ASP A 96 -7.92 -15.65 8.42
CA ASP A 96 -8.62 -15.81 9.69
C ASP A 96 -9.78 -16.79 9.59
N ASP A 97 -10.50 -16.76 8.47
CA ASP A 97 -11.54 -17.74 8.17
C ASP A 97 -10.94 -19.16 8.06
N LEU A 98 -9.84 -19.32 7.30
CA LEU A 98 -9.14 -20.61 7.15
C LEU A 98 -8.61 -21.17 8.49
N ILE A 99 -8.07 -20.29 9.35
CA ILE A 99 -7.62 -20.70 10.69
C ILE A 99 -8.82 -21.16 11.54
N SER A 100 -9.92 -20.42 11.50
CA SER A 100 -11.14 -20.74 12.24
C SER A 100 -11.71 -22.10 11.80
N ASP A 101 -11.77 -22.35 10.50
CA ASP A 101 -12.23 -23.63 9.92
C ASP A 101 -11.38 -24.83 10.35
N ILE A 102 -10.05 -24.64 10.44
CA ILE A 102 -9.14 -25.69 10.93
C ILE A 102 -9.38 -25.94 12.42
N MET A 103 -9.54 -24.88 13.21
CA MET A 103 -9.73 -24.98 14.66
C MET A 103 -11.09 -25.59 15.06
N ALA A 104 -12.12 -25.42 14.24
CA ALA A 104 -13.44 -26.03 14.46
C ALA A 104 -13.43 -27.56 14.33
N LYS A 105 -12.44 -28.14 13.62
CA LYS A 105 -12.30 -29.59 13.44
C LYS A 105 -11.57 -30.20 14.64
N VAL A 106 -12.30 -30.90 15.50
CA VAL A 106 -11.75 -31.58 16.68
C VAL A 106 -11.71 -33.10 16.47
N PRO A 107 -10.58 -33.78 16.73
CA PRO A 107 -9.27 -33.20 17.02
C PRO A 107 -8.69 -32.50 15.78
N ILE A 108 -7.83 -31.49 16.01
CA ILE A 108 -7.17 -30.75 14.92
C ILE A 108 -6.22 -31.71 14.19
N LYS A 109 -6.63 -32.15 13.00
CA LYS A 109 -5.84 -33.05 12.14
C LYS A 109 -4.76 -32.29 11.35
N ASP A 110 -5.04 -31.04 10.98
CA ASP A 110 -4.21 -30.27 10.05
C ASP A 110 -3.29 -29.24 10.75
N LYS A 111 -2.52 -29.69 11.76
CA LYS A 111 -1.60 -28.81 12.53
C LYS A 111 -0.58 -28.09 11.63
N GLY A 112 -0.14 -28.73 10.54
CA GLY A 112 0.77 -28.14 9.56
C GLY A 112 0.16 -26.92 8.88
N CYS A 113 -1.08 -27.03 8.40
CA CYS A 113 -1.79 -25.91 7.77
C CYS A 113 -2.11 -24.79 8.75
N LEU A 114 -2.44 -25.12 10.01
CA LEU A 114 -2.63 -24.11 11.04
C LEU A 114 -1.37 -23.22 11.19
N LYS A 115 -0.19 -23.85 11.37
CA LYS A 115 1.09 -23.12 11.46
C LYS A 115 1.40 -22.33 10.19
N TYR A 116 1.13 -22.92 9.03
CA TYR A 116 1.34 -22.30 7.72
C TYR A 116 0.55 -20.99 7.58
N TYR A 117 -0.75 -21.01 7.88
CA TYR A 117 -1.61 -19.83 7.81
C TYR A 117 -1.27 -18.78 8.89
N GLN A 118 -0.90 -19.22 10.09
CA GLN A 118 -0.38 -18.31 11.13
C GLN A 118 0.91 -17.60 10.70
N ARG A 119 1.80 -18.27 9.95
CA ARG A 119 2.98 -17.64 9.34
C ARG A 119 2.58 -16.60 8.29
N GLN A 120 1.68 -16.96 7.37
CA GLN A 120 1.19 -16.03 6.35
C GLN A 120 0.57 -14.78 6.98
N LYS A 121 -0.29 -14.94 8.00
CA LYS A 121 -0.90 -13.82 8.73
C LYS A 121 0.16 -12.88 9.33
N ARG A 122 1.17 -13.43 9.99
CA ARG A 122 2.27 -12.63 10.58
C ARG A 122 3.04 -11.86 9.51
N SER A 123 3.41 -12.53 8.41
CA SER A 123 4.13 -11.90 7.30
C SER A 123 3.33 -10.76 6.66
N LEU A 124 2.03 -10.96 6.42
CA LEU A 124 1.15 -9.95 5.84
C LEU A 124 0.91 -8.74 6.78
N LYS A 125 0.83 -8.96 8.09
CA LYS A 125 0.74 -7.87 9.07
C LYS A 125 1.96 -6.95 9.03
N LEU A 126 3.16 -7.53 8.90
CA LEU A 126 4.40 -6.76 8.74
C LEU A 126 4.47 -6.05 7.39
N ALA A 127 3.86 -6.63 6.35
CA ALA A 127 3.95 -6.10 4.99
C ALA A 127 3.37 -4.69 4.81
N HIS A 128 2.52 -4.20 5.73
CA HIS A 128 2.03 -2.83 5.71
C HIS A 128 3.17 -1.78 5.70
N ASN A 129 4.29 -2.10 6.35
CA ASN A 129 5.46 -1.23 6.48
C ASN A 129 6.42 -1.29 5.28
N PHE A 130 6.22 -2.22 4.35
CA PHE A 130 7.16 -2.42 3.24
C PHE A 130 6.89 -1.50 2.04
N SER A 131 7.85 -1.40 1.12
CA SER A 131 7.63 -0.74 -0.17
C SER A 131 6.49 -1.39 -0.97
N ASN A 132 5.94 -0.69 -1.96
CA ASN A 132 4.89 -1.22 -2.83
C ASN A 132 5.35 -2.49 -3.57
N LEU A 133 6.60 -2.53 -4.02
CA LEU A 133 7.17 -3.72 -4.66
C LEU A 133 7.21 -4.90 -3.68
N THR A 134 7.75 -4.69 -2.48
CA THR A 134 7.87 -5.75 -1.48
C THR A 134 6.49 -6.19 -0.94
N LYS A 135 5.52 -5.27 -0.81
CA LYS A 135 4.11 -5.59 -0.52
C LYS A 135 3.54 -6.55 -1.56
N GLN A 136 3.75 -6.28 -2.84
CA GLN A 136 3.27 -7.12 -3.93
C GLN A 136 3.88 -8.53 -3.89
N THR A 137 5.20 -8.63 -3.73
CA THR A 137 5.89 -9.92 -3.59
C THR A 137 5.42 -10.69 -2.35
N ASN A 138 5.24 -9.99 -1.22
CA ASN A 138 4.73 -10.58 0.01
C ASN A 138 3.30 -11.11 -0.16
N LEU A 139 2.43 -10.34 -0.82
CA LEU A 139 1.07 -10.76 -1.15
C LEU A 139 1.08 -12.05 -2.00
N ILE A 140 1.88 -12.10 -3.08
CA ILE A 140 1.96 -13.27 -3.97
C ILE A 140 2.42 -14.51 -3.18
N ARG A 141 3.50 -14.38 -2.41
CA ARG A 141 4.06 -15.46 -1.59
C ARG A 141 3.04 -15.99 -0.57
N ASN A 142 2.31 -15.09 0.08
CA ASN A 142 1.32 -15.42 1.12
C ASN A 142 -0.11 -15.62 0.59
N SER A 143 -0.28 -15.74 -0.72
CA SER A 143 -1.57 -16.11 -1.36
C SER A 143 -1.69 -17.60 -1.66
N LYS A 144 -0.61 -18.37 -1.48
CA LYS A 144 -0.61 -19.82 -1.71
C LYS A 144 -1.49 -20.54 -0.67
N GLN A 145 -2.14 -21.62 -1.10
CA GLN A 145 -2.89 -22.51 -0.22
C GLN A 145 -1.94 -23.49 0.50
N CYS A 146 -2.35 -24.01 1.64
CA CYS A 146 -1.65 -25.11 2.27
C CYS A 146 -1.92 -26.39 1.49
N GLU A 147 -0.87 -27.05 1.01
CA GLU A 147 -0.99 -28.36 0.40
C GLU A 147 -1.05 -29.41 1.52
N THR A 148 -2.24 -29.95 1.78
CA THR A 148 -2.39 -31.17 2.59
C THR A 148 -2.05 -32.37 1.72
N THR A 149 -0.81 -32.46 1.24
CA THR A 149 -0.43 -33.55 0.36
C THR A 149 -0.54 -34.85 1.16
N LYS A 150 -1.44 -35.75 0.73
CA LYS A 150 -1.38 -37.18 1.03
C LYS A 150 -0.06 -37.70 0.46
N VAL A 151 1.04 -37.46 1.15
CA VAL A 151 2.35 -38.01 0.84
C VAL A 151 2.73 -38.88 2.02
N GLN A 152 2.19 -40.10 2.02
CA GLN A 152 3.08 -41.20 2.31
C GLN A 152 4.16 -41.16 1.22
N SER A 153 5.43 -41.28 1.62
CA SER A 153 6.64 -41.29 0.80
C SER A 153 7.10 -39.94 0.20
N SER A 154 7.76 -39.11 1.00
CA SER A 154 9.14 -38.67 0.74
C SER A 154 9.56 -37.69 1.83
N GLU A 155 10.24 -38.22 2.83
CA GLU A 155 11.01 -37.45 3.79
C GLU A 155 12.11 -36.65 3.07
N LEU A 156 12.54 -35.56 3.72
CA LEU A 156 13.82 -34.87 3.52
C LEU A 156 13.95 -33.97 2.29
N SER A 157 13.28 -32.82 2.35
CA SER A 157 14.00 -31.57 2.12
C SER A 157 13.49 -30.50 3.08
N GLU A 158 14.03 -30.53 4.31
CA GLU A 158 14.10 -29.33 5.14
C GLU A 158 14.98 -28.31 4.40
N SER A 159 14.35 -27.60 3.46
CA SER A 159 14.85 -26.30 3.02
C SER A 159 14.79 -25.40 4.24
N SER A 160 15.95 -25.23 4.89
CA SER A 160 16.22 -24.23 5.90
C SER A 160 15.96 -22.84 5.31
N GLU A 161 14.69 -22.42 5.26
CA GLU A 161 14.34 -21.03 5.06
C GLU A 161 14.87 -20.26 6.28
N ASN A 162 16.03 -19.67 6.06
CA ASN A 162 16.84 -18.93 7.01
C ASN A 162 15.97 -17.89 7.75
N PRO A 163 15.84 -17.95 9.09
CA PRO A 163 15.04 -16.98 9.85
C PRO A 163 15.52 -15.53 9.69
N ASP A 164 16.70 -15.34 9.10
CA ASP A 164 17.35 -14.03 8.93
C ASP A 164 16.90 -13.27 7.67
N GLU A 165 16.01 -13.81 6.82
CA GLU A 165 15.48 -13.06 5.66
C GLU A 165 14.56 -11.88 6.08
N TYR A 166 14.26 -11.73 7.37
CA TYR A 166 13.58 -10.55 7.92
C TYR A 166 14.54 -9.42 8.32
N SER A 167 15.83 -9.50 7.99
CA SER A 167 16.77 -8.38 8.10
C SER A 167 16.64 -7.45 6.89
N TYR A 168 15.70 -6.52 6.95
CA TYR A 168 15.76 -5.30 6.15
C TYR A 168 15.54 -4.11 7.09
N TYR A 169 16.65 -3.41 7.33
CA TYR A 169 16.83 -2.02 7.77
C TYR A 169 15.56 -1.21 8.09
#